data_AF-A0A6H0DU46-F1
#
_entry.id   AF-A0A6H0DU46-F1
#
_cell.length_a   1.000
_cell.length_b   1.000
_cell.length_c   1.000
_cell.angle_alpha   90.00
_cell.angle_beta   90.00
_cell.angle_gamma   90.00
#
_symmetry.space_group_name_H-M   'P 1'
#
loop_
_entity.id
_entity.type
_entity.pdbx_description
1 polymer ?
#
loop_
_entity_poly.entity_id
_entity_poly.type
_entity_poly.pdbx_seq_one_letter_code
_entity_poly.pdbx_strand_id
1 'polypeptide(L)'
;MLMVSTLVCLSLALSIIIMIISTLISKKTINDREKNSPFECGFDPKGSARLPFSLRFFLIAIVFLIFDVEITLLLPLASIFDKTNTITWTMTGTFFLLILLAGLYHEWMQGALEWAE
;
A
#
# COMPACT_ATOMS: atom_id res chain seq x y z
N MET A 1 -15.57 20.67 2.04
CA MET A 1 -15.83 19.48 2.88
C MET A 1 -17.14 18.79 2.53
N LEU A 2 -18.29 19.48 2.57
CA LEU A 2 -19.60 18.87 2.26
C LEU A 2 -19.65 18.19 0.88
N MET A 3 -19.11 18.83 -0.16
CA MET A 3 -19.06 18.25 -1.52
C MET A 3 -18.19 16.98 -1.61
N VAL A 4 -17.12 16.89 -0.81
CA VAL A 4 -16.26 15.70 -0.79
C VAL A 4 -16.98 14.56 -0.08
N SER A 5 -17.62 14.84 1.05
CA SER A 5 -18.41 13.83 1.77
C SER A 5 -19.60 13.31 0.96
N THR A 6 -20.27 14.16 0.17
CA THR A 6 -21.37 13.71 -0.69
C THR A 6 -20.89 12.81 -1.81
N LEU A 7 -19.75 13.10 -2.43
CA LEU A 7 -19.16 12.25 -3.48
C LEU A 7 -18.73 10.88 -2.93
N VAL A 8 -18.10 10.84 -1.76
CA VAL A 8 -17.71 9.58 -1.10
C VAL A 8 -18.94 8.75 -0.72
N CYS A 9 -19.99 9.40 -0.19
CA CYS A 9 -21.22 8.71 0.16
C CYS A 9 -21.91 8.14 -1.09
N LEU A 10 -21.93 8.89 -2.19
CA LEU A 10 -22.52 8.46 -3.45
C LEU A 10 -21.77 7.26 -4.06
N SER A 11 -20.43 7.27 -4.05
CA SER A 11 -19.65 6.15 -4.58
C SER A 11 -19.82 4.86 -3.77
N LEU A 12 -19.84 4.97 -2.44
CA LEU A 12 -20.13 3.83 -1.55
C LEU A 12 -21.54 3.30 -1.77
N ALA A 13 -22.55 4.18 -1.81
CA ALA A 13 -23.94 3.80 -2.05
C ALA A 13 -24.09 3.06 -3.39
N LEU A 14 -23.47 3.57 -4.45
CA LEU A 14 -23.50 2.93 -5.77
C LEU A 14 -22.88 1.53 -5.73
N SER A 15 -21.72 1.37 -5.09
CA SER A 15 -21.04 0.07 -4.98
C SER A 15 -21.90 -0.97 -4.24
N ILE A 16 -22.58 -0.55 -3.17
CA ILE A 16 -23.50 -1.40 -2.39
C ILE A 16 -24.73 -1.77 -3.21
N ILE A 17 -25.34 -0.81 -3.92
CA ILE A 17 -26.52 -1.07 -4.75
C ILE A 17 -26.18 -2.09 -5.84
N ILE A 18 -25.04 -1.93 -6.53
CA ILE A 18 -24.60 -2.87 -7.56
C ILE A 18 -24.35 -4.26 -6.95
N MET A 19 -23.69 -4.33 -5.78
CA MET A 19 -23.47 -5.58 -5.09
C MET A 19 -24.79 -6.28 -4.74
N ILE A 20 -25.77 -5.56 -4.16
CA ILE A 20 -27.09 -6.10 -3.80
C ILE A 20 -27.81 -6.62 -5.05
N ILE A 21 -27.91 -5.80 -6.10
CA ILE A 21 -28.54 -6.21 -7.36
C ILE A 21 -27.87 -7.47 -7.92
N SER A 22 -26.53 -7.53 -7.93
CA SER A 22 -25.81 -8.71 -8.41
C SER A 22 -26.14 -9.96 -7.59
N THR A 23 -26.26 -9.84 -6.27
CA THR A 23 -26.60 -10.96 -5.39
C THR A 23 -28.05 -11.42 -5.54
N LEU A 24 -28.97 -10.48 -5.79
CA LEU A 24 -30.40 -10.78 -5.99
C LEU A 24 -30.67 -11.43 -7.35
N ILE A 25 -30.00 -10.98 -8.41
CA ILE A 25 -30.17 -11.53 -9.77
C ILE A 25 -29.42 -12.87 -9.93
N SER A 26 -28.31 -13.06 -9.20
CA SER A 26 -27.46 -14.24 -9.37
C SER A 26 -28.18 -15.54 -9.00
N LYS A 27 -28.25 -16.47 -9.96
CA LYS A 27 -28.73 -17.84 -9.74
C LYS A 27 -27.62 -18.68 -9.10
N LYS A 28 -27.40 -18.52 -7.79
CA LYS A 28 -26.39 -19.31 -7.04
C LYS A 28 -26.99 -20.63 -6.57
N THR A 29 -26.21 -21.71 -6.70
CA THR A 29 -26.47 -22.97 -6.00
C THR A 29 -26.10 -22.77 -4.52
N ILE A 30 -27.08 -22.92 -3.62
CA ILE A 30 -26.96 -22.48 -2.22
C ILE A 30 -25.94 -23.29 -1.42
N ASN A 31 -25.61 -24.52 -1.83
CA ASN A 31 -24.75 -25.40 -1.04
C ASN A 31 -24.04 -26.47 -1.90
N ASP A 32 -23.15 -26.05 -2.79
CA ASP A 32 -22.27 -26.97 -3.53
C ASP A 32 -20.87 -26.97 -2.89
N ARG A 33 -20.50 -28.10 -2.28
CA ARG A 33 -19.21 -28.24 -1.57
C ARG A 33 -18.02 -27.98 -2.51
N GLU A 34 -18.11 -28.46 -3.75
CA GLU A 34 -17.03 -28.37 -4.73
C GLU A 34 -16.87 -26.96 -5.30
N LYS A 35 -17.93 -26.12 -5.24
CA LYS A 35 -17.81 -24.69 -5.57
C LYS A 35 -17.25 -23.86 -4.41
N ASN A 36 -17.40 -24.35 -3.19
CA ASN A 36 -16.92 -23.69 -1.98
C ASN A 36 -15.50 -24.17 -1.58
N SER A 37 -14.93 -25.17 -2.27
CA SER A 37 -13.55 -25.60 -2.06
C SER A 37 -12.55 -24.64 -2.73
N PRO A 38 -11.31 -24.52 -2.20
CA PRO A 38 -10.26 -23.75 -2.85
C PRO A 38 -9.93 -24.29 -4.24
N PHE A 39 -9.70 -23.39 -5.18
CA PHE A 39 -9.30 -23.76 -6.53
C PHE A 39 -7.79 -24.05 -6.59
N GLU A 40 -7.41 -25.32 -6.81
CA GLU A 40 -6.04 -25.75 -7.09
C GLU A 40 -5.98 -26.47 -8.45
N CYS A 41 -6.36 -25.77 -9.53
CA CYS A 41 -6.39 -26.29 -10.91
C CYS A 41 -7.24 -27.56 -11.09
N GLY A 42 -8.30 -27.71 -10.27
CA GLY A 42 -9.18 -28.89 -10.28
C GLY A 42 -8.71 -30.05 -9.41
N PHE A 43 -7.61 -29.89 -8.67
CA PHE A 43 -7.14 -30.85 -7.67
C PHE A 43 -7.56 -30.43 -6.26
N ASP A 44 -7.61 -31.41 -5.37
CA ASP A 44 -7.74 -31.15 -3.94
C ASP A 44 -6.48 -30.44 -3.42
N PRO A 45 -6.65 -29.39 -2.58
CA PRO A 45 -5.52 -28.65 -2.12
C PRO A 45 -4.59 -29.49 -1.26
N LYS A 46 -3.29 -29.49 -1.57
CA LYS A 46 -2.30 -30.31 -0.85
C LYS A 46 -2.07 -29.88 0.60
N GLY A 47 -2.56 -28.69 0.98
CA GLY A 47 -2.46 -28.14 2.32
C GLY A 47 -3.20 -26.81 2.45
N SER A 48 -2.98 -26.10 3.55
CA SER A 48 -3.54 -24.77 3.72
C SER A 48 -2.80 -23.74 2.87
N ALA A 49 -3.51 -22.75 2.32
CA ALA A 49 -2.90 -21.60 1.67
C ALA A 49 -2.08 -20.69 2.63
N ARG A 50 -2.20 -20.89 3.94
CA ARG A 50 -1.49 -20.13 4.99
C ARG A 50 -0.12 -20.73 5.28
N LEU A 51 0.73 -20.75 4.28
CA LEU A 51 2.12 -21.19 4.41
C LEU A 51 2.98 -20.02 4.92
N PRO A 52 4.10 -20.31 5.62
CA PRO A 52 5.10 -19.29 5.91
C PRO A 52 5.57 -18.68 4.59
N PHE A 53 5.37 -17.38 4.48
CA PHE A 53 5.70 -16.60 3.30
C PHE A 53 7.16 -16.13 3.35
N SER A 54 7.72 -15.70 2.22
CA SER A 54 9.12 -15.30 2.19
C SER A 54 9.35 -14.00 2.99
N LEU A 55 10.39 -14.00 3.82
CA LEU A 55 10.77 -12.86 4.67
C LEU A 55 11.18 -11.61 3.87
N ARG A 56 11.41 -11.74 2.56
CA ARG A 56 11.82 -10.62 1.71
C ARG A 56 10.69 -9.61 1.49
N PHE A 57 9.45 -10.05 1.32
CA PHE A 57 8.31 -9.13 1.25
C PHE A 57 8.09 -8.38 2.56
N PHE A 58 8.44 -9.00 3.69
CA PHE A 58 8.41 -8.35 4.99
C PHE A 58 9.46 -7.23 5.09
N LEU A 59 10.68 -7.46 4.61
CA LEU A 59 11.72 -6.41 4.57
C LEU A 59 11.30 -5.22 3.70
N ILE A 60 10.74 -5.48 2.51
CA ILE A 60 10.23 -4.42 1.63
C ILE A 60 9.12 -3.61 2.31
N ALA A 61 8.20 -4.28 3.04
CA ALA A 61 7.13 -3.59 3.76
C ALA A 61 7.65 -2.67 4.88
N ILE A 62 8.72 -3.07 5.58
CA ILE A 62 9.36 -2.22 6.60
C ILE A 62 10.03 -1.01 5.96
N VAL A 63 10.81 -1.21 4.89
CA VAL A 63 11.47 -0.11 4.18
C VAL A 63 10.44 0.88 3.65
N PHE A 64 9.34 0.39 3.06
CA PHE A 64 8.23 1.23 2.61
C PHE A 64 7.61 2.07 3.74
N LEU A 65 7.41 1.46 4.92
CA LEU A 65 6.85 2.16 6.08
C LEU A 65 7.77 3.30 6.55
N ILE A 66 9.08 3.04 6.63
CA ILE A 66 10.07 4.06 7.02
C ILE A 66 10.07 5.19 6.00
N PHE A 67 10.11 4.87 4.71
CA PHE A 67 10.12 5.85 3.63
C PHE A 67 8.85 6.71 3.58
N ASP A 68 7.68 6.16 3.93
CA ASP A 68 6.42 6.92 4.02
C ASP A 68 6.46 7.98 5.14
N VAL A 69 7.08 7.64 6.29
CA VAL A 69 7.33 8.59 7.38
C VAL A 69 8.30 9.68 6.94
N GLU A 70 9.36 9.33 6.20
CA GLU A 70 10.33 10.29 5.67
C GLU A 70 9.70 11.28 4.68
N ILE A 71 8.83 10.82 3.77
CA ILE A 71 8.08 11.69 2.86
C ILE A 71 7.17 12.65 3.65
N THR A 72 6.51 12.14 4.70
CA THR A 72 5.66 12.96 5.57
C THR A 72 6.46 14.10 6.21
N LEU A 73 7.73 13.87 6.58
CA LEU A 73 8.63 14.90 7.09
C LEU A 73 9.14 15.86 6.00
N LEU A 74 9.24 15.40 4.75
CA LEU A 74 9.67 16.21 3.61
C LEU A 74 8.59 17.17 3.13
N LEU A 75 7.31 16.77 3.18
CA LEU A 75 6.19 17.53 2.63
C LEU A 75 6.03 18.96 3.21
N PRO A 76 6.20 19.20 4.53
CA PRO A 76 6.20 20.54 5.10
C PRO A 76 7.26 21.47 4.50
N LEU A 77 8.42 20.96 4.11
CA LEU A 77 9.50 21.76 3.53
C LEU A 77 9.03 22.49 2.26
N ALA A 78 8.26 21.83 1.40
CA ALA A 78 7.71 22.45 0.19
C ALA A 78 6.75 23.61 0.49
N SER A 79 6.00 23.53 1.60
CA SER A 79 5.00 24.54 1.97
C SER A 79 5.57 25.77 2.70
N ILE A 80 6.80 25.68 3.23
CA ILE A 80 7.42 26.69 4.10
C ILE A 80 8.38 27.62 3.33
N PHE A 81 8.59 27.38 2.03
CA PHE A 81 9.52 28.16 1.18
C PHE A 81 9.32 29.67 1.31
N ASP A 82 8.06 30.14 1.22
CA ASP A 82 7.73 31.57 1.25
C ASP A 82 7.77 32.18 2.67
N LYS A 83 7.84 31.35 3.72
CA LYS A 83 7.74 31.79 5.14
C LYS A 83 9.08 31.85 5.86
N THR A 84 10.13 31.32 5.26
CA THR A 84 11.46 31.20 5.88
C THR A 84 12.53 31.84 5.03
N ASN A 85 13.69 32.12 5.62
CA ASN A 85 14.82 32.61 4.85
C ASN A 85 15.27 31.53 3.86
N THR A 86 15.39 31.90 2.58
CA THR A 86 15.79 31.01 1.49
C THR A 86 17.09 30.27 1.80
N ILE A 87 18.06 30.91 2.45
CA ILE A 87 19.33 30.28 2.82
C ILE A 87 19.12 29.18 3.87
N THR A 88 18.31 29.44 4.90
CA THR A 88 18.03 28.42 5.92
C THR A 88 17.23 27.27 5.35
N TRP A 89 16.28 27.55 4.46
CA TRP A 89 15.46 26.56 3.79
C TRP A 89 16.30 25.64 2.89
N THR A 90 17.20 26.19 2.08
CA THR A 90 18.07 25.40 1.20
C THR A 90 19.05 24.55 2.00
N MET A 91 19.67 25.10 3.05
CA MET A 91 20.64 24.37 3.87
C MET A 91 20.00 23.21 4.63
N THR A 92 18.84 23.40 5.27
CA THR A 92 18.17 22.30 5.98
C THR A 92 17.59 21.27 5.02
N GLY A 93 16.99 21.72 3.91
CA GLY A 93 16.43 20.84 2.89
C GLY A 93 17.48 19.95 2.22
N THR A 94 18.62 20.55 1.83
CA THR A 94 19.74 19.79 1.25
C THR A 94 20.36 18.82 2.25
N PHE A 95 20.55 19.24 3.50
CA PHE A 95 21.07 18.35 4.55
C PHE A 95 20.13 17.16 4.80
N PHE A 96 18.82 17.40 4.87
CA PHE A 96 17.83 16.34 5.04
C PHE A 96 17.81 15.37 3.87
N LEU A 97 17.81 15.88 2.63
CA LEU A 97 17.89 15.03 1.42
C LEU A 97 19.15 14.18 1.37
N LEU A 98 20.30 14.72 1.78
CA LEU A 98 21.55 13.96 1.83
C LEU A 98 21.48 12.79 2.81
N ILE A 99 20.83 12.97 3.97
CA ILE A 99 20.63 11.89 4.94
C ILE A 99 19.75 10.80 4.33
N LEU A 100 18.64 11.16 3.69
CA LEU A 100 17.73 10.20 3.04
C LEU A 100 18.46 9.39 1.95
N LEU A 101 19.23 10.06 1.09
CA LEU A 101 20.01 9.41 0.04
C LEU A 101 21.08 8.47 0.61
N ALA A 102 21.75 8.88 1.69
CA ALA A 102 22.74 8.04 2.36
C ALA A 102 22.11 6.79 3.00
N GLY A 103 20.92 6.93 3.61
CA GLY A 103 20.14 5.82 4.15
C GLY A 103 19.74 4.82 3.07
N LEU A 104 19.16 5.31 1.97
CA LEU A 104 18.78 4.48 0.83
C LEU A 104 19.98 3.76 0.21
N TYR A 105 21.13 4.45 0.08
CA TYR A 105 22.34 3.84 -0.45
C TYR A 105 22.84 2.71 0.47
N HIS A 106 22.79 2.91 1.79
CA HIS A 106 23.14 1.87 2.75
C HIS A 106 22.20 0.66 2.65
N GLU A 107 20.89 0.87 2.55
CA GLU A 107 19.91 -0.22 2.36
C GLU A 107 20.12 -1.00 1.08
N TRP A 108 20.46 -0.31 -0.02
CA TRP A 108 20.83 -0.95 -1.27
C TRP A 108 22.07 -1.82 -1.09
N MET A 109 23.15 -1.28 -0.50
CA MET A 109 24.38 -2.06 -0.29
C MET A 109 24.16 -3.32 0.57
N GLN A 110 23.16 -3.32 1.46
CA GLN A 110 22.79 -4.49 2.26
C GLN A 110 21.92 -5.51 1.50
N GLY A 111 21.59 -5.25 0.23
CA GLY A 111 20.77 -6.14 -0.59
C GLY A 111 19.31 -6.20 -0.16
N ALA A 112 18.84 -5.26 0.68
CA ALA A 112 17.45 -5.25 1.16
C ALA A 112 16.44 -5.02 0.03
N LEU A 113 16.89 -4.36 -1.05
CA LEU A 113 16.11 -4.06 -2.25
C LEU A 113 16.29 -5.08 -3.38
N GLU A 114 17.21 -6.05 -3.23
CA GLU A 114 17.46 -7.04 -4.26
C GLU A 114 16.44 -8.18 -4.22
N TRP A 115 15.81 -8.41 -5.38
CA TRP A 115 14.97 -9.58 -5.56
C TRP A 115 15.87 -10.81 -5.81
N ALA A 116 15.59 -11.92 -5.13
CA ALA A 116 16.15 -13.20 -5.53
C ALA A 116 15.37 -13.75 -6.71
N GLU A 117 16.10 -14.29 -7.68
CA GLU A 117 15.63 -15.40 -8.50
C GLU A 117 15.43 -16.66 -7.66
#